data_AF-A0AAW5MWV4-F1
#
_entry.id   AF-A0AAW5MWV4-F1
#
_cell.length_a   1.000
_cell.length_b   1.000
_cell.length_c   1.000
_cell.angle_alpha   90.00
_cell.angle_beta   90.00
_cell.angle_gamma   90.00
#
_symmetry.space_group_name_H-M   'P 1'
#
loop_
_entity.id
_entity.type
_entity.pdbx_description
1 polymer ?
#
loop_
_entity_poly.entity_id
_entity_poly.type
_entity_poly.pdbx_seq_one_letter_code
_entity_poly.pdbx_strand_id
1 'polypeptide(L)'
;ALAWVEKNIRVPLSEPQKAGIASFCPYNIGPGKCFPSTFYKRINAGDRRGACEAIRWWIKDGGRDCRIRSNNCYGQVSRRDQESALACWGIDR
;
A
#
# COMPACT_ATOMS: atom_id res chain seq x y z
N ALA A 1 5.70 -0.74 -13.32
CA ALA A 1 5.10 -0.97 -11.98
C ALA A 1 3.96 -1.99 -12.03
N LEU A 2 2.97 -1.85 -12.93
CA LEU A 2 1.84 -2.80 -13.04
C LEU A 2 2.25 -4.26 -13.30
N ALA A 3 3.21 -4.49 -14.22
CA ALA A 3 3.75 -5.84 -14.46
C ALA A 3 4.34 -6.51 -13.20
N TRP A 4 4.88 -5.73 -12.26
CA TRP A 4 5.32 -6.27 -10.96
C TRP A 4 4.12 -6.72 -10.13
N VAL A 5 3.03 -5.96 -10.11
CA VAL A 5 1.81 -6.33 -9.40
C VAL A 5 1.24 -7.64 -9.97
N GLU A 6 1.10 -7.72 -11.28
CA GLU A 6 0.55 -8.90 -11.97
C GLU A 6 1.38 -10.16 -11.75
N LYS A 7 2.70 -10.02 -11.67
CA LYS A 7 3.60 -11.14 -11.39
C LYS A 7 3.58 -11.60 -9.93
N ASN A 8 3.38 -10.68 -8.98
CA ASN A 8 3.67 -10.93 -7.56
C ASN A 8 2.44 -10.94 -6.64
N ILE A 9 1.29 -10.45 -7.09
CA ILE A 9 0.02 -10.49 -6.36
C ILE A 9 -0.85 -11.58 -6.99
N ARG A 10 -1.26 -12.55 -6.17
CA ARG A 10 -1.88 -13.81 -6.62
C ARG A 10 -3.41 -13.80 -6.56
N VAL A 11 -4.00 -12.70 -6.09
CA VAL A 11 -5.45 -12.54 -6.02
C VAL A 11 -5.95 -11.71 -7.22
N PRO A 12 -7.18 -11.95 -7.69
CA PRO A 12 -7.78 -11.08 -8.70
C PRO A 12 -7.89 -9.64 -8.19
N LEU A 13 -7.50 -8.70 -9.04
CA LEU A 13 -7.51 -7.26 -8.77
C LEU A 13 -8.20 -6.50 -9.91
N SER A 14 -8.96 -5.47 -9.57
CA SER A 14 -9.42 -4.48 -10.54
C SER A 14 -8.30 -3.48 -10.90
N GLU A 15 -8.47 -2.74 -12.00
CA GLU A 15 -7.47 -1.75 -12.43
C GLU A 15 -7.15 -0.67 -11.38
N PRO A 16 -8.13 -0.10 -10.63
CA PRO A 16 -7.82 0.80 -9.52
C PRO A 16 -6.99 0.14 -8.42
N GLN A 17 -7.29 -1.13 -8.09
CA GLN A 17 -6.56 -1.86 -7.06
C GLN A 17 -5.11 -2.11 -7.50
N LYS A 18 -4.89 -2.51 -8.76
CA LYS A 18 -3.54 -2.62 -9.32
C LYS A 18 -2.78 -1.30 -9.24
N ALA A 19 -3.43 -0.17 -9.54
CA ALA A 19 -2.82 1.15 -9.46
C ALA A 19 -2.39 1.53 -8.03
N GLY A 20 -3.25 1.31 -7.04
CA GLY A 20 -2.93 1.56 -5.62
C GLY A 20 -1.74 0.74 -5.15
N ILE A 21 -1.74 -0.56 -5.48
CA ILE A 21 -0.64 -1.48 -5.12
C ILE A 21 0.65 -1.12 -5.87
N ALA A 22 0.56 -0.77 -7.15
CA ALA A 22 1.71 -0.36 -7.97
C ALA A 22 2.37 0.92 -7.44
N SER A 23 1.58 1.92 -7.01
CA SER A 23 2.11 3.13 -6.38
C SER A 23 2.79 2.81 -5.04
N PHE A 24 2.17 1.97 -4.22
CA PHE A 24 2.70 1.62 -2.91
C PHE A 24 3.98 0.77 -3.00
N CYS A 25 3.86 -0.44 -3.54
CA CYS A 25 4.85 -1.49 -3.34
C CYS A 25 6.07 -1.36 -4.25
N PRO A 26 5.95 -1.54 -5.58
CA PRO A 26 7.12 -1.49 -6.44
C PRO A 26 7.64 -0.06 -6.67
N TYR A 27 6.79 0.98 -6.54
CA TYR A 27 7.20 2.35 -6.84
C TYR A 27 7.65 3.15 -5.60
N ASN A 28 6.89 3.17 -4.49
CA ASN A 28 7.30 3.95 -3.32
C ASN A 28 8.31 3.26 -2.42
N ILE A 29 7.92 2.12 -1.84
CA ILE A 29 8.75 1.47 -0.82
C ILE A 29 9.79 0.53 -1.43
N GLY A 30 9.56 0.13 -2.69
CA GLY A 30 10.39 -0.78 -3.45
C GLY A 30 10.12 -2.26 -3.11
N PRO A 31 10.43 -3.19 -4.02
CA PRO A 31 10.18 -4.63 -3.82
C PRO A 31 10.83 -5.19 -2.55
N GLY A 32 12.05 -4.74 -2.21
CA GLY A 32 12.78 -5.22 -1.03
C GLY A 32 12.05 -4.96 0.28
N LYS A 33 11.34 -3.82 0.41
CA LYS A 33 10.49 -3.53 1.58
C LYS A 33 9.10 -4.14 1.45
N CYS A 34 8.60 -4.28 0.22
CA CYS A 34 7.28 -4.82 -0.04
C CYS A 34 7.17 -6.31 0.29
N PHE A 35 8.07 -7.17 -0.21
CA PHE A 35 7.97 -8.62 -0.03
C PHE A 35 7.82 -9.09 1.43
N PRO A 36 8.60 -8.59 2.41
CA PRO A 36 8.43 -8.99 3.81
C PRO A 36 7.27 -8.29 4.52
N SER A 37 6.63 -7.29 3.90
CA SER A 37 5.61 -6.45 4.55
C SER A 37 4.35 -7.22 4.93
N THR A 38 3.67 -6.74 5.97
CA THR A 38 2.35 -7.26 6.36
C THR A 38 1.33 -7.11 5.23
N PHE A 39 1.39 -5.99 4.48
CA PHE A 39 0.55 -5.80 3.30
C PHE A 39 0.70 -6.97 2.30
N TYR A 40 1.94 -7.28 1.89
CA TYR A 40 2.19 -8.30 0.87
C TYR A 40 1.75 -9.69 1.31
N LYS A 41 1.95 -10.02 2.60
CA LYS A 41 1.47 -11.27 3.19
C LYS A 41 -0.05 -11.34 3.20
N ARG A 42 -0.73 -10.31 3.70
CA ARG A 42 -2.20 -10.26 3.81
C ARG A 42 -2.89 -10.29 2.45
N ILE A 43 -2.43 -9.50 1.47
CA ILE A 43 -3.07 -9.44 0.14
C ILE A 43 -3.00 -10.80 -0.57
N ASN A 44 -1.87 -11.49 -0.49
CA ASN A 44 -1.70 -12.81 -1.09
C ASN A 44 -2.39 -13.94 -0.32
N ALA A 45 -2.74 -13.71 0.96
CA ALA A 45 -3.60 -14.60 1.74
C ALA A 45 -5.10 -14.33 1.50
N GLY A 46 -5.47 -13.37 0.65
CA GLY A 46 -6.85 -12.99 0.39
C GLY A 46 -7.46 -12.05 1.44
N ASP A 47 -6.71 -11.68 2.49
CA ASP A 47 -7.13 -10.67 3.47
C ASP A 47 -7.00 -9.27 2.88
N ARG A 48 -7.98 -8.88 2.05
CA ARG A 48 -7.94 -7.62 1.33
C ARG A 48 -8.11 -6.41 2.28
N ARG A 49 -9.04 -6.47 3.23
CA ARG A 49 -9.29 -5.39 4.21
C ARG A 49 -8.09 -5.19 5.13
N GLY A 50 -7.48 -6.26 5.63
CA GLY A 50 -6.28 -6.15 6.44
C GLY A 50 -5.06 -5.71 5.64
N ALA A 51 -4.95 -6.07 4.36
CA ALA A 51 -3.88 -5.55 3.51
C ALA A 51 -4.02 -4.03 3.31
N CYS A 52 -5.22 -3.59 2.97
CA CYS A 52 -5.61 -2.18 2.87
C CYS A 52 -5.23 -1.33 4.08
N GLU A 53 -5.55 -1.82 5.28
CA GLU A 53 -5.16 -1.19 6.54
C GLU A 53 -3.64 -1.10 6.67
N ALA A 54 -2.93 -2.19 6.35
CA ALA A 54 -1.48 -2.26 6.48
C ALA A 54 -0.74 -1.22 5.62
N ILE A 55 -1.31 -0.75 4.50
CA ILE A 55 -0.74 0.36 3.70
C ILE A 55 -0.62 1.63 4.56
N ARG A 56 -1.61 1.91 5.40
CA ARG A 56 -1.69 3.12 6.25
C ARG A 56 -0.70 3.10 7.42
N TRP A 57 -0.02 1.98 7.66
CA TRP A 57 1.03 1.91 8.69
C TRP A 57 2.39 2.43 8.18
N TRP A 58 2.56 2.58 6.86
CA TRP A 58 3.79 3.06 6.23
C TRP A 58 3.89 4.60 6.22
N ILE A 59 3.73 5.20 7.40
CA ILE A 59 3.66 6.65 7.60
C ILE A 59 4.88 7.25 8.28
N LYS A 60 5.93 6.45 8.51
CA LYS A 60 7.19 6.95 9.05
C LYS A 60 8.14 7.33 7.93
N ASP A 61 8.81 8.46 8.08
CA ASP A 61 9.89 8.92 7.20
C ASP A 61 11.09 9.36 8.04
N GLY A 62 12.29 8.88 7.70
CA GLY A 62 13.49 9.08 8.52
C GLY A 62 13.33 8.69 10.00
N GLY A 63 12.47 7.70 10.30
CA GLY A 63 12.13 7.28 11.68
C GLY A 63 11.11 8.17 12.39
N ARG A 64 10.71 9.30 11.79
CA ARG A 64 9.74 10.25 12.35
C ARG A 64 8.32 9.87 11.96
N ASP A 65 7.38 10.09 12.87
CA ASP A 65 5.96 9.88 12.61
C ASP A 65 5.37 11.06 11.82
N CYS A 66 4.92 10.82 10.58
CA CYS A 66 4.40 11.87 9.71
C CYS A 66 2.99 12.35 10.04
N ARG A 67 2.34 11.77 11.05
CA ARG A 67 1.09 12.33 11.62
C ARG A 67 1.37 13.59 12.43
N ILE A 68 2.57 13.71 13.00
CA ILE A 68 3.00 14.88 13.76
C ILE A 68 3.35 16.00 12.77
N ARG A 69 2.60 17.10 12.80
CA ARG A 69 2.73 18.20 11.81
C ARG A 69 4.11 18.86 11.81
N SER A 70 4.75 18.98 12.97
CA SER A 70 6.11 19.56 13.09
C SER A 70 7.20 18.71 12.45
N ASN A 71 6.95 17.44 12.11
CA ASN A 71 7.90 16.60 11.37
C ASN A 71 7.93 16.90 9.86
N ASN A 72 7.05 17.77 9.35
CA ASN A 72 7.02 18.26 7.96
C ASN A 72 6.95 17.18 6.86
N CYS A 73 6.43 15.98 7.17
CA CYS A 73 6.33 14.87 6.23
C CYS A 73 4.91 14.34 6.01
N TYR A 74 3.88 15.14 6.31
CA TYR A 74 2.47 14.73 6.22
C TYR A 74 2.02 14.21 4.84
N GLY A 75 2.74 14.59 3.76
CA GLY A 75 2.53 14.02 2.43
C GLY A 75 2.58 12.48 2.42
N GLN A 76 3.37 11.85 3.30
CA GLN A 76 3.40 10.40 3.42
C GLN A 76 2.05 9.83 3.85
N VAL A 77 1.39 10.44 4.84
CA VAL A 77 0.06 10.03 5.33
C VAL A 77 -0.97 10.14 4.21
N SER A 78 -1.06 11.33 3.59
CA SER A 78 -2.00 11.57 2.48
C SER A 78 -1.81 10.58 1.34
N ARG A 79 -0.55 10.28 0.99
CA ARG A 79 -0.24 9.29 -0.03
C ARG A 79 -0.68 7.88 0.37
N ARG A 80 -0.45 7.45 1.62
CA ARG A 80 -0.89 6.13 2.10
C ARG A 80 -2.41 5.99 2.05
N ASP A 81 -3.14 7.04 2.40
CA ASP A 81 -4.61 7.02 2.38
C ASP A 81 -5.17 6.87 0.97
N GLN A 82 -4.60 7.57 -0.02
CA GLN A 82 -4.99 7.44 -1.42
C GLN A 82 -4.66 6.06 -2.00
N GLU A 83 -3.45 5.55 -1.72
CA GLU A 83 -3.04 4.20 -2.14
C GLU A 83 -3.91 3.12 -1.51
N SER A 84 -4.26 3.28 -0.22
CA SER A 84 -5.21 2.43 0.48
C SER A 84 -6.58 2.50 -0.20
N ALA A 85 -7.15 3.67 -0.43
CA ALA A 85 -8.45 3.83 -1.10
C ALA A 85 -8.51 3.13 -2.48
N LEU A 86 -7.45 3.24 -3.27
CA LEU A 86 -7.34 2.54 -4.56
C LEU A 86 -7.21 1.01 -4.38
N ALA A 87 -6.32 0.56 -3.50
CA ALA A 87 -6.15 -0.87 -3.20
C ALA A 87 -7.40 -1.51 -2.60
N CYS A 88 -8.27 -0.72 -1.95
CA CYS A 88 -9.55 -1.16 -1.39
C CYS A 88 -10.75 -0.88 -2.28
N TRP A 89 -10.54 -0.45 -3.52
CA TRP A 89 -11.62 0.01 -4.36
C TRP A 89 -12.66 -1.10 -4.55
N GLY A 90 -13.90 -0.84 -4.14
CA GLY A 90 -15.03 -1.76 -4.29
C GLY A 90 -15.07 -2.94 -3.31
N ILE A 91 -14.30 -2.93 -2.21
CA ILE A 91 -14.29 -4.03 -1.23
C ILE A 91 -15.45 -3.94 -0.20
N ASP A 92 -16.12 -2.79 -0.14
CA ASP A 92 -17.28 -2.55 0.73
C ASP A 92 -18.56 -2.23 -0.07
N ARG A 93 -18.63 -2.67 -1.34
CA ARG A 93 -19.87 -2.67 -2.12
C ARG A 93 -20.59 -4.00 -1.99
#